data_AF-A0A8T5HFM1-F1
#
_entry.id   AF-A0A8T5HFM1-F1
#
_cell.length_a   1.000
_cell.length_b   1.000
_cell.length_c   1.000
_cell.angle_alpha   90.00
_cell.angle_beta   90.00
_cell.angle_gamma   90.00
#
_symmetry.space_group_name_H-M   'P 1'
#
loop_
_entity.id
_entity.type
_entity.pdbx_description
1 polymer ?
#
loop_
_entity_poly.entity_id
_entity_poly.type
_entity_poly.pdbx_seq_one_letter_code
_entity_poly.pdbx_strand_id
1 'polypeptide(L)'
;MMWENVTPFQVDKLWSQVVHYYIDKKKLSKEEANKIAASIVKKQIEKNTCQNIACRHLKSKHLGDKRQCMVVTCPCSEFMKKA
;
A
#
# COMPACT_ATOMS: atom_id res chain seq x y z
N MET A 1 22.45 -8.00 -12.20
CA MET A 1 21.18 -7.23 -12.32
C MET A 1 20.34 -7.56 -11.11
N MET A 2 20.36 -6.72 -10.08
CA MET A 2 19.65 -6.98 -8.82
C MET A 2 18.35 -6.16 -8.80
N TRP A 3 17.27 -6.76 -9.27
CA TRP A 3 15.89 -6.29 -9.03
C TRP A 3 15.05 -7.44 -8.46
N GLU A 4 15.66 -8.24 -7.59
CA GLU A 4 14.95 -9.26 -6.82
C GLU A 4 14.39 -8.60 -5.55
N ASN A 5 13.06 -8.71 -5.41
CA ASN A 5 12.29 -8.60 -4.17
C ASN A 5 11.75 -7.23 -3.74
N VAL A 6 11.18 -6.43 -4.65
CA VAL A 6 10.13 -5.49 -4.22
C VAL A 6 8.83 -6.28 -4.08
N THR A 7 8.64 -6.96 -2.95
CA THR A 7 7.37 -7.66 -2.68
C THR A 7 6.23 -6.63 -2.71
N PRO A 8 5.17 -6.86 -3.50
CA PRO A 8 4.01 -5.97 -3.51
C PRO A 8 3.49 -5.75 -2.10
N PHE A 9 2.96 -4.56 -1.82
CA PHE A 9 2.25 -4.31 -0.57
C PHE A 9 1.07 -5.29 -0.43
N GLN A 10 1.15 -6.19 0.56
CA GLN A 10 0.15 -7.23 0.82
C GLN A 10 -0.66 -6.86 2.06
N VAL A 11 -1.87 -6.34 1.82
CA VAL A 11 -2.79 -5.88 2.86
C VAL A 11 -3.12 -6.99 3.86
N ASP A 12 -3.47 -8.18 3.37
CA ASP A 12 -3.84 -9.33 4.19
C ASP A 12 -2.71 -9.81 5.11
N LYS A 13 -1.48 -9.82 4.57
CA LYS A 13 -0.29 -10.21 5.33
C LYS A 13 -0.02 -9.21 6.46
N LEU A 14 -0.11 -7.92 6.16
CA LEU A 14 0.05 -6.87 7.17
C LEU A 14 -1.03 -6.97 8.25
N TRP A 15 -2.29 -7.15 7.85
CA TRP A 15 -3.41 -7.30 8.78
C TRP A 15 -3.17 -8.46 9.74
N SER A 16 -2.88 -9.65 9.19
CA SER A 16 -2.62 -10.85 9.98
C SER A 16 -1.47 -10.65 10.96
N GLN A 17 -0.34 -10.08 10.51
CA GLN A 17 0.81 -9.81 11.36
C GLN A 17 0.48 -8.86 12.52
N VAL A 18 -0.29 -7.80 12.26
CA VAL A 18 -0.71 -6.86 13.30
C VAL A 18 -1.64 -7.53 14.30
N VAL A 19 -2.65 -8.26 13.83
CA VAL A 19 -3.59 -8.97 14.72
C VAL A 19 -2.86 -9.96 15.62
N HIS A 20 -2.00 -10.81 15.06
CA HIS A 20 -1.21 -11.78 15.84
C HIS A 20 -0.31 -11.09 16.85
N TYR A 21 0.38 -10.02 16.46
CA TYR A 21 1.23 -9.27 17.40
C TYR A 21 0.45 -8.75 18.60
N TYR A 22 -0.72 -8.12 18.38
CA TYR A 22 -1.50 -7.55 19.48
C TYR A 22 -2.21 -8.60 20.34
N ILE A 23 -2.59 -9.74 19.78
CA ILE A 23 -3.13 -10.87 20.56
C ILE A 23 -2.01 -11.53 21.37
N ASP A 24 -0.92 -11.94 20.71
CA ASP A 24 0.08 -12.80 21.33
C ASP A 24 0.99 -12.03 22.29
N LYS A 25 1.42 -10.83 21.89
CA LYS A 25 2.39 -9.99 22.63
C LYS A 25 1.73 -8.98 23.56
N LYS A 26 0.58 -8.43 23.18
CA LYS A 26 -0.14 -7.42 24.00
C LYS A 26 -1.33 -8.00 24.76
N LYS A 27 -1.65 -9.29 24.58
CA LYS A 27 -2.77 -9.98 25.24
C LYS A 27 -4.10 -9.26 25.09
N LEU A 28 -4.29 -8.54 23.99
CA LEU A 28 -5.55 -7.88 23.67
C LEU A 28 -6.58 -8.89 23.19
N SER A 29 -7.85 -8.53 23.33
CA SER A 29 -8.92 -9.29 22.70
C SER A 29 -8.81 -9.25 21.18
N LYS A 30 -9.34 -10.30 20.52
CA LYS A 30 -9.37 -10.36 19.06
C LYS A 30 -10.06 -9.13 18.46
N GLU A 31 -11.10 -8.62 19.11
CA GLU A 31 -11.86 -7.47 18.63
C GLU A 31 -11.04 -6.17 18.65
N GLU A 32 -10.32 -5.91 19.76
CA GLU A 32 -9.43 -4.75 19.88
C GLU A 32 -8.25 -4.84 18.90
N ALA A 33 -7.65 -6.03 18.77
CA ALA A 33 -6.55 -6.25 17.82
C ALA A 33 -7.00 -6.00 16.37
N ASN A 34 -8.22 -6.40 15.99
CA ASN A 34 -8.77 -6.12 14.66
C ASN A 34 -9.05 -4.62 14.45
N LYS A 35 -9.56 -3.89 15.46
CA LYS A 35 -9.75 -2.44 15.37
C LYS A 35 -8.41 -1.72 15.13
N ILE A 36 -7.36 -2.15 15.83
CA ILE A 36 -6.00 -1.61 15.65
C ILE A 36 -5.45 -1.96 14.26
N ALA A 37 -5.59 -3.21 13.83
CA ALA A 37 -5.17 -3.67 12.51
C ALA A 37 -5.83 -2.87 11.39
N ALA A 38 -7.14 -2.64 11.48
CA ALA A 38 -7.88 -1.82 10.51
C ALA A 38 -7.30 -0.41 10.37
N SER A 39 -7.00 0.24 11.49
CA SER A 39 -6.43 1.61 11.50
C SER A 39 -5.03 1.66 10.88
N ILE A 40 -4.17 0.69 11.24
CA ILE A 40 -2.80 0.60 10.71
C ILE A 40 -2.81 0.29 9.22
N VAL A 41 -3.60 -0.70 8.81
CA VAL A 41 -3.72 -1.12 7.41
C VAL A 41 -4.28 0.03 6.57
N LYS A 42 -5.30 0.75 7.02
CA LYS A 42 -5.86 1.91 6.32
C LYS A 42 -4.79 2.98 6.07
N LYS A 43 -4.04 3.37 7.11
CA LYS A 43 -2.94 4.34 6.99
C LYS A 43 -1.88 3.87 6.00
N GLN A 44 -1.57 2.57 6.02
CA GLN A 44 -0.56 2.01 5.14
C GLN A 44 -1.04 1.91 3.69
N ILE A 45 -2.32 1.59 3.45
CA ILE A 45 -2.95 1.69 2.13
C ILE A 45 -2.86 3.13 1.63
N GLU A 46 -3.30 4.11 2.40
CA GLU A 46 -3.25 5.53 2.01
C GLU A 46 -1.82 5.99 1.69
N LYS A 47 -0.84 5.59 2.51
CA LYS A 47 0.58 5.89 2.28
C LYS A 47 1.14 5.23 1.02
N ASN A 48 0.72 4.01 0.72
CA ASN A 48 1.15 3.25 -0.45
C ASN A 48 0.27 3.48 -1.68
N THR A 49 -0.78 4.29 -1.59
CA THR A 49 -1.64 4.68 -2.70
C THR A 49 -1.28 6.08 -3.19
N CYS A 50 -1.34 6.27 -4.51
CA CYS A 50 -1.17 7.55 -5.16
C CYS A 50 -2.28 8.52 -4.70
N GLN A 51 -1.89 9.72 -4.26
CA GLN A 51 -2.82 10.74 -3.75
C GLN A 51 -3.51 11.52 -4.88
N ASN A 52 -3.08 11.32 -6.13
CA ASN A 52 -3.78 11.86 -7.29
C ASN A 52 -5.15 11.19 -7.42
N ILE A 53 -6.22 12.00 -7.34
CA ILE A 53 -7.62 11.56 -7.41
C ILE A 53 -7.91 10.78 -8.71
N ALA A 54 -7.22 11.11 -9.81
CA ALA A 54 -7.38 10.46 -11.10
C ALA A 54 -6.66 9.09 -11.20
N CYS A 55 -5.74 8.79 -10.28
CA CYS A 55 -4.97 7.54 -10.26
C CYS A 55 -5.48 6.58 -9.19
N ARG A 56 -5.35 6.98 -7.92
CA ARG A 56 -5.58 6.17 -6.71
C ARG A 56 -5.05 4.72 -6.77
N HIS A 57 -4.07 4.43 -7.63
CA HIS A 57 -3.41 3.13 -7.67
C HIS A 57 -2.29 3.05 -6.64
N LEU A 58 -1.83 1.83 -6.34
CA LEU A 58 -0.67 1.64 -5.50
C LEU A 58 0.57 2.29 -6.14
N LYS A 59 1.42 2.92 -5.32
CA LYS A 59 2.70 3.52 -5.71
C LYS A 59 3.63 2.51 -6.38
N SER A 60 3.56 1.24 -5.99
CA SER A 60 4.27 0.14 -6.65
C SER A 60 3.82 -0.10 -8.10
N LYS A 61 2.65 0.41 -8.49
CA LYS A 61 2.15 0.40 -9.87
C LYS A 61 2.64 1.58 -10.70
N HIS A 62 3.49 2.43 -10.15
CA HIS A 62 4.20 3.46 -10.90
C HIS A 62 5.61 2.98 -11.25
N LEU A 63 5.99 3.14 -12.51
CA LEU A 63 7.38 3.03 -12.94
C LEU A 63 8.06 4.37 -12.61
N GLY A 64 8.77 4.41 -11.48
CA GLY A 64 9.44 5.62 -10.99
C GLY A 64 10.39 6.23 -12.04
N ASP A 65 11.12 5.37 -12.76
CA ASP A 65 12.11 5.80 -13.77
C ASP A 65 11.47 6.32 -15.05
N LYS A 66 10.38 5.67 -15.50
CA LYS A 66 9.67 6.06 -16.72
C LYS A 66 8.62 7.13 -16.50
N ARG A 67 8.40 7.52 -15.24
CA ARG A 67 7.34 8.44 -14.84
C ARG A 67 6.03 8.06 -15.55
N GLN A 68 5.61 6.81 -15.38
CA GLN A 68 4.39 6.29 -16.01
C GLN A 68 3.65 5.36 -15.04
N CYS A 69 2.33 5.36 -15.09
CA CYS A 69 1.52 4.35 -14.41
C CYS A 69 1.54 3.06 -15.24
N MET A 70 1.68 1.89 -14.59
CA MET A 70 1.58 0.58 -15.25
C MET A 70 0.14 0.24 -15.67
N VAL A 71 -0.84 1.04 -15.25
CA VAL A 71 -2.23 0.93 -15.70
C VAL A 71 -2.39 1.80 -16.95
N VAL A 72 -2.53 1.14 -18.10
CA VAL A 72 -2.59 1.77 -19.43
C VAL A 72 -3.75 2.77 -19.55
N THR A 73 -4.87 2.51 -18.89
CA THR A 73 -6.06 3.37 -18.89
C THR A 73 -6.03 4.46 -17.80
N CYS A 74 -4.93 4.59 -17.06
CA CYS A 74 -4.86 5.57 -15.98
C CYS A 74 -4.72 6.99 -16.53
N PRO A 75 -5.65 7.90 -16.21
CA PRO A 75 -5.59 9.29 -16.66
C PRO A 75 -4.57 10.15 -15.89
N CYS A 76 -3.71 9.56 -15.05
CA CYS A 76 -2.81 10.33 -14.21
C CYS A 76 -1.70 11.00 -15.04
N SER A 77 -1.72 12.33 -15.08
CA SER A 77 -0.71 13.15 -15.75
C SER A 77 0.42 13.59 -14.84
N GLU A 78 0.39 13.22 -13.55
CA GLU A 78 1.41 13.64 -12.56
C GLU A 78 2.83 13.27 -12.95
N PHE A 79 2.97 12.24 -13.77
CA PHE A 79 4.24 11.73 -14.22
C PHE A 79 4.58 12.12 -15.68
N MET A 80 3.62 12.68 -16.42
CA MET A 80 3.89 13.24 -17.74
C MET A 80 4.64 14.57 -17.57
N LYS A 81 5.87 14.68 -18.11
CA LYS A 81 6.52 15.99 -18.25
C LYS A 81 5.58 16.89 -19.05
N LYS A 82 5.28 18.10 -18.53
CA LYS A 82 4.75 19.16 -19.38
C LYS A 82 5.73 19.34 -20.55
N ALA A 83 5.22 19.20 -21.77
CA ALA A 83 5.94 19.49 -23.00
C ALA A 83 6.32 20.97 -23.06
#